data_AF-A0AAV3SEQ1-F1
#
_entry.id   AF-A0AAV3SEQ1-F1
#
_cell.length_a   1.000
_cell.length_b   1.000
_cell.length_c   1.000
_cell.angle_alpha   90.00
_cell.angle_beta   90.00
_cell.angle_gamma   90.00
#
_symmetry.space_group_name_H-M   'P 1'
#
loop_
_entity.id
_entity.type
_entity.pdbx_description
1 polymer ?
#
loop_
_entity_poly.entity_id
_entity_poly.type
_entity_poly.pdbx_seq_one_letter_code
_entity_poly.pdbx_strand_id
1 'polypeptide(L)' 'MSVSELCQICESRPADRTCERCGRTVCSQHYDDSLSLCLDCSEGSGSGSGSDEPTGPGRDDTGENVRF' A
#
# COMPACT_ATOMS: atom_id res chain seq x y z
N MET A 1 25.08 15.93 -2.20
CA MET A 1 24.34 15.38 -1.05
C MET A 1 23.66 14.12 -1.54
N SER A 2 24.09 12.94 -1.11
CA SER A 2 23.71 11.65 -1.72
C SER A 2 23.12 10.75 -0.65
N VAL A 3 21.79 10.64 -0.63
CA VAL A 3 21.04 9.71 0.24
C VAL A 3 20.59 8.54 -0.63
N SER A 4 21.52 7.66 -0.99
CA SER A 4 21.23 6.53 -1.89
C SER A 4 21.47 5.15 -1.26
N GLU A 5 21.85 5.11 0.02
CA GLU A 5 22.36 3.88 0.66
C GLU A 5 21.45 3.35 1.75
N LEU A 6 20.37 4.05 2.10
CA LEU A 6 19.42 3.62 3.12
C LEU A 6 18.20 2.94 2.47
N CYS A 7 17.60 2.02 3.22
CA CYS A 7 16.35 1.38 2.88
C CYS A 7 15.28 2.45 2.67
N GLN A 8 14.74 2.53 1.45
CA GLN A 8 13.69 3.49 1.08
C GLN A 8 12.34 3.24 1.79
N ILE A 9 12.24 2.20 2.63
CA ILE A 9 11.03 1.85 3.39
C ILE A 9 11.16 2.30 4.85
N CYS A 10 12.24 1.92 5.53
CA CYS A 10 12.41 2.25 6.95
C CYS A 10 13.38 3.41 7.19
N GLU A 11 14.16 3.80 6.18
CA GLU A 11 15.15 4.90 6.19
C GLU A 11 16.15 4.84 7.35
N SER A 12 16.23 3.71 8.03
CA SER A 12 16.98 3.53 9.28
C SER A 12 18.17 2.59 9.13
N ARG A 13 18.19 1.79 8.05
CA ARG A 13 19.18 0.73 7.82
C ARG A 13 19.73 0.84 6.40
N PRO A 14 20.98 0.44 6.16
CA PRO A 14 21.53 0.43 4.81
C PRO A 14 20.74 -0.54 3.92
N ALA A 15 20.47 -0.12 2.70
CA ALA A 15 19.88 -0.95 1.66
C ALA A 15 20.96 -1.83 1.03
N ASP A 16 20.66 -3.12 0.92
CA ASP A 16 21.56 -4.12 0.34
C ASP A 16 20.91 -4.83 -0.86
N ARG A 17 19.58 -4.70 -0.99
CA ARG A 17 18.77 -5.34 -2.02
C ARG A 17 18.04 -4.31 -2.86
N THR A 18 17.81 -4.60 -4.12
CA THR A 18 17.07 -3.74 -5.04
C THR A 18 15.84 -4.48 -5.54
N CYS A 19 14.67 -3.85 -5.42
CA CYS A 19 13.42 -4.41 -5.92
C CYS A 19 13.36 -4.31 -7.45
N GLU A 20 13.16 -5.43 -8.14
CA GLU A 20 13.11 -5.44 -9.62
C GLU A 20 11.82 -4.82 -10.19
N ARG A 21 10.74 -4.73 -9.39
CA ARG A 21 9.46 -4.17 -9.85
C ARG A 21 9.41 -2.64 -9.83
N CYS A 22 9.97 -2.02 -8.80
CA CYS A 22 9.89 -0.57 -8.60
C CYS A 22 11.25 0.13 -8.58
N GLY A 23 12.36 -0.60 -8.58
CA GLY A 23 13.72 -0.06 -8.56
C GLY A 23 14.18 0.49 -7.21
N ARG A 24 13.39 0.30 -6.14
CA ARG A 24 13.70 0.78 -4.78
C ARG A 24 14.82 -0.05 -4.15
N THR A 25 15.75 0.61 -3.45
CA THR A 25 16.75 -0.06 -2.62
C THR A 25 16.21 -0.27 -1.20
N VAL A 26 16.22 -1.52 -0.74
CA VAL A 26 15.64 -1.95 0.54
C VAL A 26 16.61 -2.85 1.32
N CYS A 27 16.45 -2.91 2.63
CA CYS A 27 17.19 -3.86 3.46
C CYS A 27 16.57 -5.26 3.38
N SER A 28 17.35 -6.30 3.70
CA SER A 28 16.92 -7.70 3.69
C SER A 28 15.68 -8.00 4.53
N GLN A 29 15.34 -7.13 5.48
CA GLN A 29 14.13 -7.26 6.29
C GLN A 29 12.86 -6.81 5.57
N HIS A 30 12.98 -5.88 4.62
CA HIS A 30 11.87 -5.39 3.78
C HIS A 30 11.96 -5.90 2.33
N TYR A 31 12.80 -6.92 2.12
CA TYR A 31 12.96 -7.61 0.85
C TYR A 31 12.41 -9.02 0.98
N ASP A 32 11.46 -9.36 0.12
CA ASP A 32 10.91 -10.69 -0.03
C ASP A 32 11.78 -11.49 -0.99
N ASP A 33 12.54 -12.44 -0.45
CA ASP A 33 13.46 -13.26 -1.24
C ASP A 33 12.72 -14.27 -2.13
N SER A 34 11.50 -14.68 -1.74
CA SER A 34 10.70 -15.64 -2.50
C SER A 34 10.19 -15.04 -3.80
N LEU A 35 9.83 -13.76 -3.79
CA LEU A 35 9.34 -13.03 -4.94
C LEU A 35 10.40 -12.12 -5.57
N SER A 36 11.56 -11.97 -4.95
CA SER A 36 12.61 -11.00 -5.32
C SER A 36 12.12 -9.54 -5.37
N LEU A 37 11.17 -9.19 -4.50
CA LEU A 37 10.49 -7.88 -4.47
C LEU A 37 10.52 -7.27 -3.07
N CYS A 38 10.35 -5.95 -2.95
CA CYS A 38 10.14 -5.33 -1.63
C CYS A 38 8.75 -5.68 -1.05
N LEU A 39 8.60 -5.63 0.27
CA LEU A 39 7.36 -5.98 0.98
C LEU A 39 6.11 -5.26 0.44
N ASP A 40 6.18 -3.95 0.21
CA ASP A 40 5.11 -3.18 -0.45
C ASP A 40 4.60 -3.82 -1.76
N CYS A 41 5.54 -4.34 -2.56
CA CYS A 41 5.27 -4.89 -3.87
C CYS A 41 4.80 -6.35 -3.78
N SER A 42 5.29 -7.11 -2.79
CA SER A 42 4.81 -8.47 -2.54
C SER A 42 3.42 -8.48 -1.92
N GLU A 43 3.14 -7.58 -0.96
CA GLU A 43 1.83 -7.45 -0.33
C GLU A 43 0.74 -7.08 -1.35
N GLY A 44 1.03 -6.15 -2.26
CA GLY A 44 0.11 -5.83 -3.36
C GLY A 44 -0.14 -6.97 -4.36
N SER A 45 0.64 -8.06 -4.29
CA SER A 45 0.46 -9.24 -5.16
C SER A 45 -0.33 -10.36 -4.50
N GLY A 46 -0.59 -10.28 -3.18
CA GLY A 46 -1.05 -11.42 -2.40
C GLY A 46 -1.96 -11.09 -1.21
N SER A 47 -2.85 -10.10 -1.31
CA SER A 47 -4.11 -9.95 -0.54
C SER A 47 -4.70 -8.57 -0.90
N GLY A 48 -5.93 -8.43 -1.38
CA GLY A 48 -7.10 -9.11 -0.84
C GLY A 48 -7.46 -8.61 0.57
N SER A 49 -7.10 -7.37 0.95
CA SER A 49 -7.61 -6.75 2.17
C SER A 49 -8.66 -5.69 1.80
N GLY A 50 -9.91 -6.11 1.95
CA GLY A 50 -11.11 -5.30 1.78
C GLY A 50 -11.04 -4.01 2.59
N SER A 51 -10.75 -2.94 1.88
CA SER A 51 -11.21 -1.60 2.23
C SER A 51 -12.32 -1.25 1.25
N ASP A 52 -13.40 -2.05 1.23
CA ASP A 52 -14.68 -1.56 0.73
C ASP A 52 -15.10 -0.43 1.68
N GLU A 53 -14.67 0.77 1.29
CA GLU A 53 -15.08 2.06 1.81
C GLU A 53 -16.62 2.18 1.75
N PRO A 54 -17.20 3.01 2.61
CA PRO A 54 -18.51 2.85 3.21
C PRO A 54 -19.64 3.08 2.20
N THR A 55 -20.56 2.12 2.09
CA THR A 55 -21.91 2.43 1.57
C THR A 55 -22.66 3.21 2.65
N GLY A 56 -22.53 4.54 2.60
CA GLY A 56 -23.43 5.49 3.23
C GLY A 56 -23.46 6.73 2.33
N PRO A 57 -24.64 7.09 1.79
CA PRO A 57 -25.68 7.65 2.65
C PRO A 57 -27.06 7.03 2.38
N GLY A 58 -27.72 6.60 3.46
CA GLY A 58 -29.18 6.45 3.46
C GLY A 58 -29.80 7.83 3.21
N ARG A 59 -30.12 8.11 1.96
CA ARG A 59 -31.07 9.18 1.63
C ARG A 59 -32.45 8.55 1.81
N ASP A 60 -32.96 8.63 3.03
CA ASP A 60 -34.38 8.47 3.31
C ASP A 60 -35.09 9.67 2.67
N ASP A 61 -35.27 9.58 1.35
CA ASP A 61 -36.10 10.44 0.54
C ASP A 61 -37.55 9.99 0.73
N THR A 62 -38.12 10.30 1.89
CA THR A 62 -39.57 10.25 2.08
C THR A 62 -40.07 11.67 2.25
N GLY A 63 -40.08 12.39 1.14
CA GLY A 63 -40.90 13.59 0.97
C GLY A 63 -42.38 13.24 0.86
N GLU A 64 -42.97 12.58 1.86
CA GLU A 64 -44.42 12.52 1.99
C GLU A 64 -44.85 13.76 2.78
N ASN A 65 -45.13 14.87 2.09
CA ASN A 65 -46.01 15.95 2.55
C ASN A 65 -46.19 17.03 1.46
N VAL A 66 -47.07 16.80 0.49
CA VAL A 66 -47.98 17.85 -0.01
C VAL A 66 -49.33 17.24 -0.36
N ARG A 67 -50.37 17.79 0.25
CA ARG A 67 -51.77 17.39 0.20
C ARG A 67 -52.41 17.91 -1.10
N PHE A 68 -53.31 17.11 -1.70
CA PHE A 68 -54.16 17.51 -2.83
C PHE A 68 -55.21 18.55 -2.44
#